data_AF-A0A7X6RSK0-F1
#
_entry.id   AF-A0A7X6RSK0-F1
#
_cell.length_a   1.000
_cell.length_b   1.000
_cell.length_c   1.000
_cell.angle_alpha   90.00
_cell.angle_beta   90.00
_cell.angle_gamma   90.00
#
_symmetry.space_group_name_H-M   'P 1'
#
loop_
_entity.id
_entity.type
_entity.pdbx_description
1 polymer ?
#
loop_
_entity_poly.entity_id
_entity_poly.type
_entity_poly.pdbx_seq_one_letter_code
_entity_poly.pdbx_strand_id
1 'polypeptide(L)'
;MSGWNIDAPSVGVVLNDVLGQVGDGGGEALDGSLTTTGDEILDAATAACSGPVETELYYFLEHVGGMAEETVARAGSAMEGCALAVDAYLLGDEEMAAEAQGNAGSIDTLDPLNPPV
;
A
#
# COMPACT_ATOMS: atom_id res chain seq x y z
N MET A 1 -3.87 27.20 -20.48
CA MET A 1 -3.90 25.92 -19.75
C MET A 1 -5.19 25.91 -18.96
N SER A 2 -6.10 24.96 -19.20
CA SER A 2 -7.16 24.70 -18.22
C SER A 2 -6.44 24.12 -17.01
N GLY A 3 -6.30 24.90 -15.94
CA GLY A 3 -5.59 24.50 -14.73
C GLY A 3 -6.21 23.29 -14.05
N TRP A 4 -5.58 22.85 -12.97
CA TRP A 4 -6.14 21.84 -12.08
C TRP A 4 -7.48 22.34 -11.51
N ASN A 5 -8.46 21.44 -11.41
CA ASN A 5 -9.76 21.71 -10.80
C ASN A 5 -10.05 20.61 -9.79
N ILE A 6 -9.41 20.72 -8.62
CA ILE A 6 -9.45 19.70 -7.58
C ILE A 6 -10.60 20.00 -6.60
N ASP A 7 -11.44 18.99 -6.37
CA ASP A 7 -12.40 18.96 -5.27
C ASP A 7 -11.75 18.29 -4.06
N ALA A 8 -11.08 19.08 -3.22
CA ALA A 8 -10.32 18.59 -2.08
C ALA A 8 -11.16 17.75 -1.07
N PRO A 9 -12.40 18.16 -0.71
CA PRO A 9 -13.28 17.30 0.08
C PRO A 9 -13.49 15.90 -0.51
N SER A 10 -13.75 15.80 -1.83
CA SER A 10 -13.96 14.51 -2.49
C SER A 10 -12.68 13.67 -2.53
N VAL A 11 -11.50 14.29 -2.68
CA VAL A 11 -10.22 13.57 -2.58
C VAL A 11 -10.04 12.98 -1.17
N GLY A 12 -10.39 13.73 -0.12
CA GLY A 12 -10.33 13.24 1.25
C GLY A 12 -11.19 11.99 1.49
N VAL A 13 -12.37 11.90 0.84
CA VAL A 13 -13.21 10.69 0.89
C VAL A 13 -12.49 9.49 0.25
N VAL A 14 -11.95 9.67 -0.96
CA VAL A 14 -11.22 8.60 -1.66
C VAL A 14 -10.00 8.13 -0.88
N LEU A 15 -9.25 9.04 -0.26
CA LEU A 15 -8.09 8.68 0.58
C LEU A 15 -8.51 7.84 1.79
N ASN A 16 -9.65 8.16 2.43
CA ASN A 16 -10.17 7.34 3.54
C ASN A 16 -10.67 5.97 3.05
N ASP A 17 -11.30 5.90 1.88
CA ASP A 17 -11.74 4.63 1.30
C ASP A 17 -10.54 3.71 0.99
N VAL A 18 -9.47 4.26 0.42
CA VAL A 18 -8.23 3.50 0.16
C VAL A 18 -7.58 3.07 1.47
N LEU A 19 -7.53 3.94 2.48
CA LEU A 19 -7.02 3.59 3.80
C LEU A 19 -7.78 2.39 4.39
N GLY A 20 -9.12 2.40 4.30
CA GLY A 20 -9.96 1.29 4.77
C GLY A 20 -9.76 -0.02 3.99
N GLN A 21 -9.36 0.04 2.71
CA GLN A 21 -9.02 -1.16 1.93
C GLN A 21 -7.64 -1.72 2.27
N VAL A 22 -6.68 -0.84 2.61
CA VAL A 22 -5.30 -1.23 2.96
C VAL A 22 -5.23 -1.78 4.38
N GLY A 23 -5.96 -1.19 5.33
CA GLY A 23 -6.05 -1.73 6.67
C GLY A 23 -7.15 -1.08 7.49
N ASP A 24 -8.03 -1.91 8.07
CA ASP A 24 -9.05 -1.47 9.02
C ASP A 24 -8.75 -1.91 10.47
N GLY A 25 -7.73 -2.75 10.67
CA GLY A 25 -7.44 -3.41 11.94
C GLY A 25 -8.12 -4.78 12.09
N GLY A 26 -8.81 -5.29 11.07
CA GLY A 26 -9.38 -6.62 10.96
C GLY A 26 -10.22 -6.83 9.69
N GLY A 27 -10.92 -7.95 9.57
CA GLY A 27 -11.98 -8.11 8.54
C GLY A 27 -11.50 -8.36 7.10
N GLU A 28 -12.17 -7.70 6.14
CA GLU A 28 -12.02 -7.93 4.69
C GLU A 28 -10.95 -7.05 4.03
N ALA A 29 -10.33 -6.15 4.78
CA ALA A 29 -9.20 -5.35 4.30
C ALA A 29 -7.97 -6.22 4.00
N LEU A 30 -6.96 -5.63 3.37
CA LEU A 30 -5.74 -6.35 2.97
C LEU A 30 -5.02 -6.96 4.19
N ASP A 31 -4.92 -6.24 5.31
CA ASP A 31 -4.31 -6.73 6.56
C ASP A 31 -5.04 -7.96 7.14
N GLY A 32 -6.37 -7.93 7.16
CA GLY A 32 -7.21 -9.05 7.58
C GLY A 32 -7.04 -10.27 6.66
N SER A 33 -7.08 -10.05 5.34
CA SER A 33 -6.91 -11.10 4.33
C SER A 33 -5.55 -11.80 4.43
N LEU A 34 -4.48 -11.05 4.71
CA LEU A 34 -3.13 -11.61 4.90
C LEU A 34 -3.02 -12.42 6.18
N THR A 35 -3.64 -11.95 7.26
CA THR A 35 -3.68 -12.68 8.54
C THR A 35 -4.37 -14.03 8.33
N THR A 36 -5.56 -14.03 7.71
CA THR A 36 -6.30 -15.26 7.39
C THR A 36 -5.50 -16.18 6.47
N THR A 37 -4.86 -15.64 5.43
CA THR A 37 -4.03 -16.43 4.52
C THR A 37 -2.86 -17.10 5.27
N GLY A 38 -2.20 -16.38 6.17
CA GLY A 38 -1.13 -16.92 7.01
C GLY A 38 -1.59 -18.08 7.89
N ASP A 39 -2.72 -17.88 8.58
CA ASP A 39 -3.31 -18.91 9.44
C ASP A 39 -3.72 -20.16 8.65
N GLU A 40 -4.40 -19.99 7.51
CA GLU A 40 -4.85 -21.11 6.66
C GLU A 40 -3.67 -21.89 6.06
N ILE A 41 -2.58 -21.21 5.69
CA ILE A 41 -1.37 -21.87 5.18
C ILE A 41 -0.68 -22.67 6.28
N LEU A 42 -0.59 -22.13 7.50
CA LEU A 42 -0.01 -22.83 8.65
C LEU A 42 -0.82 -24.07 9.03
N ASP A 43 -2.15 -23.97 9.00
CA ASP A 43 -3.05 -25.10 9.22
C ASP A 43 -2.90 -26.16 8.13
N ALA A 44 -2.82 -25.75 6.86
CA ALA A 44 -2.62 -26.65 5.74
C ALA A 44 -1.26 -27.36 5.81
N ALA A 45 -0.19 -26.66 6.19
CA ALA A 45 1.14 -27.22 6.37
C ALA A 45 1.12 -28.29 7.48
N THR A 46 0.52 -27.97 8.62
CA THR A 46 0.37 -28.91 9.74
C THR A 46 -0.45 -30.15 9.34
N ALA A 47 -1.52 -29.97 8.57
CA ALA A 47 -2.39 -31.06 8.12
C ALA A 47 -1.73 -31.93 7.03
N ALA A 48 -0.82 -31.37 6.23
CA ALA A 48 -0.15 -32.09 5.15
C ALA A 48 0.75 -33.22 5.64
N CYS A 49 1.30 -33.11 6.86
CA CYS A 49 2.21 -34.11 7.48
C CYS A 49 3.32 -34.57 6.52
N SER A 50 3.85 -33.63 5.73
CA SER A 50 4.76 -33.90 4.61
C SER A 50 5.74 -32.74 4.50
N GLY A 51 6.99 -33.00 4.93
CA GLY A 51 8.04 -31.98 4.94
C GLY A 51 8.23 -31.22 3.61
N PRO A 52 8.18 -31.88 2.43
CA PRO A 52 8.22 -31.18 1.15
C PRO A 52 7.03 -30.25 0.93
N VAL A 53 5.80 -30.66 1.29
CA VAL A 53 4.60 -29.83 1.12
C VAL A 53 4.62 -28.65 2.07
N GLU A 54 5.02 -28.88 3.33
CA GLU A 54 5.21 -27.83 4.33
C GLU A 54 6.20 -26.78 3.82
N THR A 55 7.33 -27.21 3.25
CA THR A 55 8.38 -26.30 2.73
C THR A 55 7.84 -25.39 1.62
N GLU A 56 7.12 -25.95 0.64
CA GLU A 56 6.54 -25.16 -0.46
C GLU A 56 5.46 -24.20 0.02
N LEU A 57 4.66 -24.60 1.02
CA LEU A 57 3.66 -23.72 1.64
C LEU A 57 4.31 -22.53 2.37
N TYR A 58 5.45 -22.73 3.04
CA TYR A 58 6.21 -21.62 3.63
C TYR A 58 6.76 -20.67 2.57
N TYR A 59 7.31 -21.18 1.46
CA TYR A 59 7.77 -20.31 0.36
C TYR A 59 6.62 -19.54 -0.28
N PHE A 60 5.45 -20.16 -0.40
CA PHE A 60 4.26 -19.47 -0.88
C PHE A 60 3.84 -18.33 0.07
N LEU A 61 3.85 -18.58 1.39
CA LEU A 61 3.56 -17.56 2.39
C LEU A 61 4.55 -16.39 2.33
N GLU A 62 5.85 -16.68 2.23
CA GLU A 62 6.90 -15.65 2.10
C GLU A 62 6.69 -14.80 0.84
N HIS A 63 6.38 -15.44 -0.29
CA HIS A 63 6.13 -14.74 -1.54
C HIS A 63 4.90 -13.82 -1.47
N VAL A 64 3.79 -14.33 -0.93
CA VAL A 64 2.55 -13.54 -0.76
C VAL A 64 2.77 -12.39 0.21
N GLY A 65 3.49 -12.63 1.31
CA GLY A 65 3.86 -11.59 2.28
C GLY A 65 4.66 -10.47 1.63
N GLY A 66 5.69 -10.79 0.84
CA GLY A 66 6.48 -9.79 0.13
C GLY A 66 5.67 -8.96 -0.87
N MET A 67 4.80 -9.59 -1.66
CA MET A 67 3.89 -8.85 -2.57
C MET A 67 2.94 -7.92 -1.82
N ALA A 68 2.47 -8.35 -0.65
CA ALA A 68 1.56 -7.58 0.17
C ALA A 68 2.25 -6.37 0.81
N GLU A 69 3.46 -6.54 1.34
CA GLU A 69 4.28 -5.43 1.84
C GLU A 69 4.54 -4.39 0.75
N GLU A 70 4.88 -4.82 -0.47
CA GLU A 70 5.06 -3.91 -1.61
C GLU A 70 3.76 -3.16 -1.94
N THR A 71 2.61 -3.86 -1.90
CA THR A 71 1.30 -3.26 -2.17
C THR A 71 0.94 -2.20 -1.14
N VAL A 72 1.14 -2.49 0.15
CA VAL A 72 0.91 -1.53 1.25
C VAL A 72 1.84 -0.32 1.11
N ALA A 73 3.12 -0.54 0.81
CA ALA A 73 4.09 0.54 0.61
C ALA A 73 3.70 1.46 -0.56
N ARG A 74 3.31 0.88 -1.70
CA ARG A 74 2.84 1.65 -2.87
C ARG A 74 1.56 2.42 -2.58
N ALA A 75 0.60 1.80 -1.89
CA ALA A 75 -0.64 2.46 -1.51
C ALA A 75 -0.39 3.62 -0.55
N GLY A 76 0.48 3.43 0.46
CA GLY A 76 0.92 4.48 1.38
C GLY A 76 1.55 5.67 0.66
N SER A 77 2.53 5.41 -0.20
CA SER A 77 3.18 6.43 -1.03
C SER A 77 2.20 7.17 -1.95
N ALA A 78 1.26 6.44 -2.57
CA ALA A 78 0.26 7.06 -3.44
C ALA A 78 -0.69 7.97 -2.66
N MET A 79 -1.13 7.55 -1.48
CA MET A 79 -1.99 8.36 -0.60
C MET A 79 -1.26 9.63 -0.12
N GLU A 80 -0.01 9.50 0.31
CA GLU A 80 0.81 10.62 0.77
C GLU A 80 1.05 11.63 -0.36
N GLY A 81 1.53 11.18 -1.53
CA GLY A 81 1.76 12.06 -2.68
C GLY A 81 0.47 12.75 -3.14
N CYS A 82 -0.67 12.06 -3.11
CA CYS A 82 -1.97 12.65 -3.40
C CYS A 82 -2.35 13.74 -2.39
N ALA A 83 -2.21 13.47 -1.09
CA ALA A 83 -2.52 14.43 -0.04
C ALA A 83 -1.64 15.69 -0.14
N LEU A 84 -0.33 15.51 -0.37
CA LEU A 84 0.63 16.61 -0.56
C LEU A 84 0.31 17.43 -1.81
N ALA A 85 -0.04 16.78 -2.92
CA ALA A 85 -0.42 17.48 -4.15
C ALA A 85 -1.67 18.35 -3.97
N VAL A 86 -2.66 17.86 -3.22
CA VAL A 86 -3.89 18.61 -2.90
C VAL A 86 -3.57 19.79 -1.98
N ASP A 87 -2.74 19.61 -0.96
CA ASP A 87 -2.35 20.68 -0.04
C ASP A 87 -1.59 21.80 -0.78
N ALA A 88 -0.61 21.43 -1.61
CA ALA A 88 0.13 22.37 -2.46
C ALA A 88 -0.79 23.12 -3.44
N TYR A 89 -1.75 22.41 -4.07
CA TYR A 89 -2.75 23.04 -4.92
C TYR A 89 -3.62 24.07 -4.16
N LEU A 90 -4.05 23.76 -2.93
CA LEU A 90 -4.83 24.68 -2.11
C LEU A 90 -4.02 25.91 -1.67
N LEU A 91 -2.70 25.77 -1.51
CA LEU A 91 -1.77 26.86 -1.24
C LEU A 91 -1.38 27.68 -2.49
N GLY A 92 -1.76 27.21 -3.69
CA GLY A 92 -1.42 27.84 -4.96
C GLY A 92 0.00 27.56 -5.44
N ASP A 93 0.66 26.54 -4.89
CA ASP A 93 1.98 26.08 -5.28
C ASP A 93 1.86 24.96 -6.34
N GLU A 94 1.67 25.36 -7.60
CA GLU A 94 1.48 24.41 -8.70
C GLU A 94 2.72 23.55 -8.99
N GLU A 95 3.92 24.03 -8.66
CA GLU A 95 5.17 23.29 -8.87
C GLU A 95 5.30 22.15 -7.85
N MET A 96 5.11 22.45 -6.57
CA MET A 96 5.09 21.43 -5.51
C MET A 96 3.95 20.44 -5.71
N ALA A 97 2.79 20.90 -6.19
CA ALA A 97 1.67 20.03 -6.47
C ALA A 97 2.01 19.01 -7.57
N ALA A 98 2.63 19.46 -8.67
CA ALA A 98 3.05 18.60 -9.76
C ALA A 98 4.17 17.63 -9.36
N GLU A 99 5.13 18.06 -8.52
CA GLU A 99 6.18 17.21 -7.97
C GLU A 99 5.59 16.10 -7.09
N ALA A 100 4.73 16.45 -6.13
CA ALA A 100 4.09 15.49 -5.24
C ALA A 100 3.24 14.46 -6.02
N GLN A 101 2.52 14.91 -7.05
CA GLN A 101 1.78 14.01 -7.94
C GLN A 101 2.74 13.08 -8.71
N GLY A 102 3.87 13.59 -9.20
CA GLY A 102 4.85 12.79 -9.95
C GLY A 102 5.53 11.70 -9.12
N ASN A 103 5.65 11.93 -7.81
CA ASN A 103 6.27 11.00 -6.87
C ASN A 103 5.26 10.01 -6.23
N ALA A 104 3.95 10.23 -6.39
CA ALA A 104 2.92 9.39 -5.80
C ALA A 104 3.01 7.93 -6.28
N GLY A 105 3.10 6.99 -5.33
CA GLY A 105 3.19 5.55 -5.60
C GLY A 105 4.61 5.06 -5.90
N SER A 106 5.60 5.96 -5.88
CA SER A 106 7.01 5.58 -5.87
C SER A 106 7.40 5.01 -4.51
N ILE A 107 8.06 3.86 -4.52
CA ILE A 107 8.62 3.23 -3.32
C ILE A 107 10.15 3.18 -3.36
N ASP A 108 10.76 3.83 -4.36
CA ASP A 108 12.21 3.85 -4.55
C ASP A 108 12.94 4.55 -3.38
N THR A 109 12.24 5.41 -2.65
CA THR A 109 12.69 6.10 -1.43
C THR A 109 12.44 5.31 -0.14
N LEU A 110 11.67 4.21 -0.22
CA LEU A 110 11.34 3.35 0.92
C LEU A 110 12.31 2.16 1.04
N ASP A 111 13.24 1.99 0.10
CA ASP A 111 14.33 1.02 0.22
C ASP A 111 15.28 1.43 1.36
N PRO A 112 15.39 0.65 2.46
CA PRO A 112 16.32 0.95 3.54
C PRO A 112 17.80 0.92 3.11
N LEU A 113 18.12 0.41 1.90
CA LEU A 113 19.46 0.43 1.30
C LEU A 113 19.71 1.63 0.37
N ASN A 114 18.70 2.47 0.10
CA ASN A 114 18.84 3.65 -0.74
C ASN A 114 18.09 4.86 -0.14
N PRO A 115 18.63 5.47 0.95
CA PRO A 115 18.03 6.67 1.51
C PRO A 115 18.09 7.83 0.49
N PRO A 116 17.12 8.76 0.53
CA PRO A 116 17.11 9.92 -0.37
C PRO A 116 18.40 10.73 -0.21
N VAL A 117 18.98 11.10 -1.36
CA VAL A 117 20.19 11.95 -1.47
C VAL A 117 19.86 13.41 -1.22
#